data_AF-A0A0G1WUU1-F1
#
_entry.id   AF-A0A0G1WUU1-F1
#
_cell.length_a   1.000
_cell.length_b   1.000
_cell.length_c   1.000
_cell.angle_alpha   90.00
_cell.angle_beta   90.00
_cell.angle_gamma   90.00
#
_symmetry.space_group_name_H-M   'P 1'
#
loop_
_entity.id
_entity.type
_entity.pdbx_description
1 polymer ?
#
loop_
_entity_poly.entity_id
_entity_poly.type
_entity_poly.pdbx_seq_one_letter_code
_entity_poly.pdbx_strand_id
1 'polypeptide(L)'
;MTMHDFLVNIQKEAAKTRLSPREKSAIRKAVLTAISASPRPLHATSGTFALASIWRSLWLLPRALPASLALVLLVGVGTAFAAEGALPGDFLYPVKISVNEKVLTAVALLPKAKASAETRILERRLEEAAELEARGGLSSEASAELSRRFDEGAERLAETLEQMEERGELGLAVPVLERISVGMASRAAVLGRIAREEPEQGQESSSEGNSKHITAEAKRVSNVAKRLRESLEETLVAEARATAAVPVAAKSQIDSVEARIKHVRSLREKNSARIKDDVAREVEETLRRAEEQTRDARERLEAGDADAVFSRVLESRGETEEAHQQIEAEVRAQALLDKYANRRGGDGREDNAGVLRVELNTKFKNLRPLEAEERESDDIRVRTNDDAHNADGEENEEDDTPEDNNLRRRGRQ
;
A
#
# COMPACT_ATOMS: atom_id res chain seq x y z
N MET A 1 -14.01 17.92 7.80
CA MET A 1 -15.33 17.47 8.24
C MET A 1 -15.10 16.18 9.02
N THR A 2 -15.50 16.07 10.29
CA THR A 2 -15.19 14.85 11.06
C THR A 2 -16.10 13.70 10.64
N MET A 3 -15.69 12.45 10.84
CA MET A 3 -16.50 11.26 10.50
C MET A 3 -17.87 11.27 11.20
N HIS A 4 -17.98 11.96 12.33
CA HIS A 4 -19.23 12.23 13.02
C HIS A 4 -20.15 13.15 12.22
N ASP A 5 -19.62 14.25 11.67
CA ASP A 5 -20.38 15.21 10.86
C ASP A 5 -20.90 14.57 9.56
N PHE A 6 -20.13 13.65 8.96
CA PHE A 6 -20.54 12.90 7.77
C PHE A 6 -21.74 11.98 8.02
N LEU A 7 -21.72 11.22 9.11
CA LEU A 7 -22.83 10.34 9.48
C LEU A 7 -24.10 11.14 9.83
N VAL A 8 -23.96 12.28 10.50
CA VAL A 8 -25.08 13.18 10.80
C VAL A 8 -25.65 13.78 9.50
N ASN A 9 -24.81 14.11 8.52
CA ASN A 9 -25.26 14.63 7.23
C ASN A 9 -25.96 13.56 6.38
N ILE A 10 -25.46 12.32 6.34
CA ILE A 10 -26.16 11.21 5.69
C ILE A 10 -27.51 10.96 6.33
N GLN A 11 -27.60 11.01 7.66
CA GLN A 11 -28.86 10.82 8.36
C GLN A 11 -29.86 11.96 8.06
N LYS A 12 -29.38 13.19 7.90
CA LYS A 12 -30.16 14.35 7.45
C LYS A 12 -30.61 14.24 5.99
N GLU A 13 -29.74 13.82 5.08
CA GLU A 13 -30.06 13.64 3.65
C GLU A 13 -31.01 12.45 3.41
N ALA A 14 -30.81 11.34 4.12
CA ALA A 14 -31.73 10.20 4.11
C ALA A 14 -33.10 10.52 4.76
N ALA A 15 -33.15 11.54 5.64
CA ALA A 15 -34.42 12.05 6.16
C ALA A 15 -35.17 12.92 5.13
N LYS A 16 -34.48 13.55 4.17
CA LYS A 16 -35.09 14.36 3.10
C LYS A 16 -35.76 13.52 2.01
N THR A 17 -35.30 12.29 1.79
CA THR A 17 -35.91 11.32 0.87
C THR A 17 -36.75 10.26 1.60
N ARG A 18 -37.49 10.68 2.63
CA ARG A 18 -38.52 9.84 3.22
C ARG A 18 -39.81 9.94 2.41
N LEU A 19 -40.24 8.83 1.83
CA LEU A 19 -41.61 8.68 1.34
C LEU A 19 -42.57 9.11 2.45
N SER A 20 -43.42 10.08 2.13
CA SER A 20 -44.46 10.55 3.03
C SER A 20 -45.35 9.38 3.45
N PRO A 21 -46.00 9.46 4.63
CA PRO A 21 -46.95 8.43 5.04
C PRO A 21 -48.04 8.16 3.99
N ARG A 22 -48.41 9.17 3.21
CA ARG A 22 -49.37 9.07 2.10
C ARG A 22 -48.81 8.28 0.92
N GLU A 23 -47.57 8.53 0.51
CA GLU A 23 -46.91 7.78 -0.56
C GLU A 23 -46.68 6.32 -0.18
N LYS A 24 -46.26 6.06 1.07
CA LYS A 24 -46.16 4.68 1.59
C LYS A 24 -47.51 3.96 1.58
N SER A 25 -48.59 4.65 1.97
CA SER A 25 -49.93 4.10 1.92
C SER A 25 -50.39 3.84 0.48
N ALA A 26 -50.09 4.74 -0.45
CA ALA A 26 -50.44 4.60 -1.86
C ALA A 26 -49.71 3.43 -2.51
N ILE A 27 -48.40 3.29 -2.26
CA ILE A 27 -47.59 2.16 -2.74
C ILE A 27 -48.08 0.85 -2.14
N ARG A 28 -48.34 0.80 -0.82
CA ARG A 28 -48.89 -0.39 -0.17
C ARG A 28 -50.23 -0.80 -0.78
N LYS A 29 -51.11 0.16 -1.05
CA LYS A 29 -52.40 -0.09 -1.68
C LYS A 29 -52.22 -0.62 -3.10
N ALA A 30 -51.35 0.00 -3.90
CA ALA A 30 -51.04 -0.45 -5.27
C ALA A 30 -50.48 -1.88 -5.31
N VAL A 31 -49.58 -2.21 -4.38
CA VAL A 31 -49.02 -3.57 -4.24
C VAL A 31 -50.09 -4.57 -3.82
N LEU A 32 -50.92 -4.25 -2.83
CA LEU A 32 -52.00 -5.15 -2.40
C LEU A 32 -53.05 -5.35 -3.50
N THR A 33 -53.37 -4.31 -4.27
CA THR A 33 -54.27 -4.40 -5.43
C THR A 33 -53.67 -5.30 -6.51
N ALA A 34 -52.38 -5.13 -6.84
CA ALA A 34 -51.69 -5.98 -7.82
C ALA A 34 -51.64 -7.46 -7.39
N ILE A 35 -51.41 -7.72 -6.09
CA ILE A 35 -51.43 -9.07 -5.52
C ILE A 35 -52.84 -9.67 -5.59
N SER A 36 -53.88 -8.89 -5.28
CA SER A 36 -55.27 -9.36 -5.32
C SER A 36 -55.82 -9.58 -6.73
N ALA A 37 -55.29 -8.85 -7.72
CA ALA A 37 -55.70 -8.95 -9.13
C ALA A 37 -55.03 -10.11 -9.88
N SER A 38 -54.03 -10.76 -9.29
CA SER A 38 -53.32 -11.91 -9.88
C SER A 38 -53.24 -13.07 -8.89
N PRO A 39 -54.35 -13.78 -8.60
CA PRO A 39 -54.31 -15.02 -7.82
C PRO A 39 -53.69 -16.14 -8.66
N ARG A 40 -52.36 -16.14 -8.78
CA ARG A 40 -51.66 -17.35 -9.20
C ARG A 40 -51.76 -18.35 -8.05
N PRO A 41 -52.16 -19.62 -8.29
CA PRO A 41 -52.10 -20.63 -7.24
C PRO A 41 -50.64 -20.73 -6.78
N LEU A 42 -50.39 -20.34 -5.54
CA LEU A 42 -49.14 -20.65 -4.86
C LEU A 42 -49.12 -22.18 -4.74
N HIS A 43 -48.37 -22.85 -5.62
CA HIS A 43 -47.82 -24.14 -5.25
C HIS A 43 -47.06 -23.92 -3.96
N ALA A 44 -47.56 -24.50 -2.87
CA ALA A 44 -46.90 -24.50 -1.59
C ALA A 44 -45.64 -25.36 -1.68
N THR A 45 -44.60 -24.85 -2.34
CA THR A 45 -43.24 -25.28 -2.08
C THR A 45 -42.82 -24.57 -0.81
N SER A 46 -42.74 -25.35 0.26
CA SER A 46 -42.22 -24.98 1.58
C SER A 46 -40.75 -24.55 1.48
N GLY A 47 -40.50 -23.37 0.92
CA GLY A 47 -39.17 -22.81 0.64
C GLY A 47 -38.59 -21.93 1.75
N THR A 48 -39.18 -21.93 2.95
CA THR A 48 -38.68 -21.17 4.12
C THR A 48 -37.80 -21.99 5.06
N PHE A 49 -37.24 -23.12 4.60
CA PHE A 49 -36.37 -24.00 5.40
C PHE A 49 -34.95 -24.19 4.84
N ALA A 50 -34.38 -23.24 4.09
CA ALA A 50 -32.98 -23.38 3.63
C ALA A 50 -31.97 -22.65 4.53
N LEU A 51 -32.17 -21.37 4.86
CA LEU A 51 -31.21 -20.64 5.69
C LEU A 51 -31.33 -20.94 7.19
N ALA A 52 -32.55 -21.08 7.72
CA ALA A 52 -32.75 -21.54 9.10
C ALA A 52 -32.29 -23.00 9.31
N SER A 53 -32.29 -23.82 8.26
CA SER A 53 -31.80 -25.20 8.30
C SER A 53 -30.28 -25.28 8.33
N ILE A 54 -29.53 -24.37 7.71
CA ILE A 54 -28.07 -24.32 7.86
C ILE A 54 -27.69 -24.05 9.32
N TRP A 55 -28.39 -23.13 10.00
CA TRP A 55 -28.15 -22.79 11.40
C TRP A 55 -28.69 -23.87 12.37
N ARG A 56 -29.80 -24.55 12.06
CA ARG A 56 -30.33 -25.68 12.85
C ARG A 56 -29.56 -26.99 12.63
N SER A 57 -29.01 -27.19 11.42
CA SER A 57 -28.16 -28.33 11.06
C SER A 57 -26.81 -28.22 11.74
N LEU A 58 -26.23 -27.00 11.82
CA LEU A 58 -25.03 -26.75 12.65
C LEU A 58 -25.26 -27.05 14.14
N TRP A 59 -26.50 -26.94 14.63
CA TRP A 59 -26.86 -27.23 16.02
C TRP A 59 -27.17 -28.72 16.29
N LEU A 60 -27.38 -29.50 15.23
CA LEU A 60 -27.58 -30.96 15.27
C LEU A 60 -26.34 -31.74 14.84
N LEU A 61 -25.26 -31.08 14.41
CA LEU A 61 -23.96 -31.71 14.26
C LEU A 61 -23.50 -32.24 15.63
N PRO A 62 -23.01 -33.49 15.73
CA PRO A 62 -22.46 -34.00 16.99
C PRO A 62 -21.44 -32.98 17.48
N ARG A 63 -21.52 -32.57 18.76
CA ARG A 63 -20.68 -31.50 19.35
C ARG A 63 -19.18 -31.66 19.09
N ALA A 64 -18.75 -32.87 18.73
CA ALA A 64 -17.41 -33.21 18.27
C ALA A 64 -17.00 -32.58 16.92
N LEU A 65 -17.90 -32.33 15.96
CA LEU A 65 -17.57 -31.78 14.64
C LEU A 65 -17.20 -30.27 14.64
N PRO A 66 -17.99 -29.36 15.25
CA PRO A 66 -17.56 -27.98 15.39
C PRO A 66 -16.37 -27.85 16.35
N ALA A 67 -16.27 -28.72 17.37
CA ALA A 67 -15.10 -28.76 18.26
C ALA A 67 -13.85 -29.29 17.55
N SER A 68 -13.96 -30.29 16.68
CA SER A 68 -12.83 -30.81 15.88
C SER A 68 -12.46 -29.84 14.77
N LEU A 69 -13.42 -29.16 14.14
CA LEU A 69 -13.15 -28.08 13.20
C LEU A 69 -12.49 -26.89 13.88
N ALA A 70 -12.97 -26.49 15.07
CA ALA A 70 -12.34 -25.46 15.87
C ALA A 70 -10.93 -25.88 16.31
N LEU A 71 -10.70 -27.14 16.67
CA LEU A 71 -9.38 -27.67 17.01
C LEU A 71 -8.45 -27.70 15.78
N VAL A 72 -8.94 -28.14 14.63
CA VAL A 72 -8.20 -28.13 13.35
C VAL A 72 -7.90 -26.69 12.91
N LEU A 73 -8.81 -25.75 13.12
CA LEU A 73 -8.57 -24.33 12.86
C LEU A 73 -7.59 -23.75 13.88
N LEU A 74 -7.68 -24.09 15.17
CA LEU A 74 -6.78 -23.55 16.19
C LEU A 74 -5.35 -24.09 16.03
N VAL A 75 -5.21 -25.41 15.80
CA VAL A 75 -3.93 -26.06 15.52
C VAL A 75 -3.42 -25.68 14.13
N GLY A 76 -4.28 -25.60 13.13
CA GLY A 76 -3.93 -25.25 11.75
C GLY A 76 -3.54 -23.79 11.57
N VAL A 77 -4.27 -22.86 12.19
CA VAL A 77 -3.93 -21.42 12.18
C VAL A 77 -2.69 -21.16 13.04
N GLY A 78 -2.54 -21.86 14.18
CA GLY A 78 -1.34 -21.75 15.01
C GLY A 78 -0.08 -22.25 14.30
N THR A 79 -0.16 -23.39 13.61
CA THR A 79 0.98 -23.94 12.84
C THR A 79 1.28 -23.11 11.60
N ALA A 80 0.26 -22.64 10.86
CA ALA A 80 0.44 -21.71 9.75
C ALA A 80 1.08 -20.38 10.21
N PHE A 81 0.65 -19.84 11.34
CA PHE A 81 1.24 -18.61 11.89
C PHE A 81 2.70 -18.81 12.32
N ALA A 82 3.01 -19.93 12.97
CA ALA A 82 4.39 -20.27 13.34
C ALA A 82 5.29 -20.50 12.11
N ALA A 83 4.73 -21.05 11.03
CA ALA A 83 5.45 -21.29 9.78
C ALA A 83 5.88 -19.99 9.07
N GLU A 84 5.22 -18.87 9.32
CA GLU A 84 5.57 -17.58 8.71
C GLU A 84 7.01 -17.15 9.03
N GLY A 85 7.50 -17.49 10.22
CA GLY A 85 8.88 -17.23 10.65
C GLY A 85 9.85 -18.40 10.44
N ALA A 86 9.43 -19.46 9.74
CA ALA A 86 10.30 -20.58 9.44
C ALA A 86 11.29 -20.21 8.33
N LEU A 87 12.53 -20.69 8.49
CA LEU A 87 13.62 -20.55 7.53
C LEU A 87 13.91 -21.91 6.85
N PRO A 88 14.59 -21.92 5.70
CA PRO A 88 15.09 -23.17 5.10
C PRO A 88 15.81 -24.04 6.15
N GLY A 89 15.43 -25.32 6.21
CA GLY A 89 15.91 -26.28 7.21
C GLY A 89 15.01 -26.41 8.45
N ASP A 90 14.14 -25.44 8.74
CA ASP A 90 13.18 -25.53 9.85
C ASP A 90 12.02 -26.50 9.50
N PHE A 91 11.52 -27.22 10.52
CA PHE A 91 10.45 -28.21 10.36
C PHE A 91 9.17 -27.66 9.71
N LEU A 92 8.82 -26.39 9.97
CA LEU A 92 7.61 -25.75 9.46
C LEU A 92 7.83 -25.00 8.14
N TYR A 93 9.04 -24.96 7.59
CA TYR A 93 9.30 -24.30 6.31
C TYR A 93 8.49 -24.88 5.14
N PRO A 94 8.29 -26.21 5.03
CA PRO A 94 7.39 -26.77 4.03
C PRO A 94 5.94 -26.26 4.13
N VAL A 95 5.47 -25.94 5.35
CA VAL A 95 4.12 -25.36 5.57
C VAL A 95 4.07 -23.92 5.07
N LYS A 96 5.13 -23.13 5.30
CA LYS A 96 5.25 -21.76 4.79
C LYS A 96 5.07 -21.71 3.28
N ILE A 97 5.87 -22.50 2.57
CA ILE A 97 5.91 -22.49 1.10
C ILE A 97 4.71 -23.21 0.48
N SER A 98 4.22 -24.30 1.09
CA SER A 98 3.18 -25.13 0.46
C SER A 98 1.77 -24.70 0.83
N VAL A 99 1.59 -23.96 1.92
CA VAL A 99 0.28 -23.56 2.43
C VAL A 99 0.18 -22.04 2.46
N ASN A 100 0.99 -21.36 3.28
CA ASN A 100 0.82 -19.91 3.51
C ASN A 100 0.98 -19.12 2.21
N GLU A 101 2.04 -19.38 1.47
CA GLU A 101 2.33 -18.67 0.22
C GLU A 101 1.33 -19.00 -0.88
N LYS A 102 0.88 -20.26 -0.98
CA LYS A 102 -0.17 -20.64 -1.93
C LYS A 102 -1.50 -19.98 -1.61
N VAL A 103 -1.85 -19.86 -0.33
CA VAL A 103 -3.06 -19.12 0.08
C VAL A 103 -2.91 -17.65 -0.28
N LEU A 104 -1.75 -17.04 -0.01
CA LEU A 104 -1.48 -15.64 -0.35
C LEU A 104 -1.65 -15.37 -1.85
N THR A 105 -1.12 -16.23 -2.72
CA THR A 105 -1.26 -16.05 -4.17
C THR A 105 -2.65 -16.45 -4.67
N ALA A 106 -3.31 -17.46 -4.07
CA ALA A 106 -4.65 -17.89 -4.47
C ALA A 106 -5.73 -16.82 -4.19
N VAL A 107 -5.58 -16.03 -3.13
CA VAL A 107 -6.52 -14.94 -2.83
C VAL A 107 -6.23 -13.65 -3.62
N ALA A 108 -5.08 -13.59 -4.29
CA ALA A 108 -4.68 -12.46 -5.13
C ALA A 108 -5.30 -12.55 -6.53
N LEU A 109 -6.61 -12.26 -6.61
CA LEU A 109 -7.43 -12.49 -7.82
C LEU A 109 -7.17 -11.49 -8.96
N LEU A 110 -6.69 -10.29 -8.64
CA LEU A 110 -6.43 -9.23 -9.62
C LEU A 110 -4.96 -9.27 -10.07
N PRO A 111 -4.62 -8.95 -11.33
CA PRO A 111 -3.23 -8.98 -11.82
C PRO A 111 -2.26 -8.15 -10.96
N LYS A 112 -2.63 -6.91 -10.61
CA LYS A 112 -1.85 -6.06 -9.67
C LYS A 112 -1.65 -6.75 -8.31
N ALA A 113 -2.71 -7.33 -7.76
CA ALA A 113 -2.65 -8.02 -6.46
C ALA A 113 -1.75 -9.26 -6.53
N LYS A 114 -1.80 -9.99 -7.65
CA LYS A 114 -0.95 -11.16 -7.90
C LYS A 114 0.52 -10.77 -8.03
N ALA A 115 0.83 -9.72 -8.79
CA ALA A 115 2.18 -9.18 -8.89
C ALA A 115 2.71 -8.71 -7.53
N SER A 116 1.87 -8.05 -6.72
CA SER A 116 2.21 -7.65 -5.35
C SER A 116 2.46 -8.85 -4.42
N ALA A 117 1.64 -9.91 -4.52
CA ALA A 117 1.83 -11.14 -3.76
C ALA A 117 3.13 -11.87 -4.13
N GLU A 118 3.44 -12.01 -5.42
CA GLU A 118 4.69 -12.64 -5.88
C GLU A 118 5.91 -11.79 -5.50
N THR A 119 5.84 -10.47 -5.65
CA THR A 119 6.89 -9.54 -5.18
C THR A 119 7.20 -9.76 -3.71
N ARG A 120 6.16 -9.90 -2.87
CA ARG A 120 6.34 -10.14 -1.44
C ARG A 120 7.00 -11.49 -1.14
N ILE A 121 6.76 -12.52 -1.94
CA ILE A 121 7.43 -13.82 -1.80
C ILE A 121 8.92 -13.69 -2.15
N LEU A 122 9.27 -12.95 -3.20
CA LEU A 122 10.66 -12.67 -3.56
C LEU A 122 11.40 -11.89 -2.48
N GLU A 123 10.78 -10.85 -1.93
CA GLU A 123 11.33 -10.09 -0.80
C GLU A 123 11.62 -11.00 0.39
N ARG A 124 10.69 -11.91 0.71
CA ARG A 124 10.86 -12.88 1.79
C ARG A 124 12.08 -13.77 1.58
N ARG A 125 12.37 -14.22 0.37
CA ARG A 125 13.56 -15.06 0.11
C ARG A 125 14.87 -14.31 0.38
N LEU A 126 14.92 -13.03 0.05
CA LEU A 126 16.07 -12.18 0.39
C LEU A 126 16.18 -11.94 1.90
N GLU A 127 15.05 -11.76 2.58
CA GLU A 127 14.99 -11.61 4.04
C GLU A 127 15.40 -12.89 4.77
N GLU A 128 14.95 -14.05 4.30
CA GLU A 128 15.36 -15.36 4.80
C GLU A 128 16.84 -15.62 4.58
N ALA A 129 17.36 -15.26 3.41
CA ALA A 129 18.79 -15.34 3.12
C ALA A 129 19.59 -14.42 4.08
N ALA A 130 19.16 -13.18 4.28
CA ALA A 130 19.81 -12.24 5.19
C ALA A 130 19.78 -12.72 6.64
N GLU A 131 18.67 -13.32 7.09
CA GLU A 131 18.56 -13.88 8.43
C GLU A 131 19.44 -15.13 8.60
N LEU A 132 19.50 -16.00 7.59
CA LEU A 132 20.39 -17.15 7.59
C LEU A 132 21.85 -16.71 7.59
N GLU A 133 22.22 -15.71 6.79
CA GLU A 133 23.58 -15.16 6.74
C GLU A 133 23.96 -14.56 8.10
N ALA A 134 23.11 -13.71 8.68
CA ALA A 134 23.36 -13.04 9.95
C ALA A 134 23.53 -13.99 11.15
N ARG A 135 23.08 -15.25 11.02
CA ARG A 135 23.23 -16.28 12.06
C ARG A 135 24.27 -17.36 11.71
N GLY A 136 25.04 -17.18 10.63
CA GLY A 136 26.02 -18.16 10.13
C GLY A 136 25.41 -19.46 9.58
N GLY A 137 24.13 -19.43 9.21
CA GLY A 137 23.34 -20.60 8.82
C GLY A 137 23.01 -20.70 7.33
N LEU A 138 23.54 -19.81 6.47
CA LEU A 138 23.33 -19.88 5.03
C LEU A 138 24.24 -20.95 4.40
N SER A 139 23.88 -22.22 4.56
CA SER A 139 24.59 -23.32 3.91
C SER A 139 24.41 -23.30 2.39
N SER A 140 25.22 -24.09 1.67
CA SER A 140 25.08 -24.28 0.22
C SER A 140 23.70 -24.78 -0.17
N GLU A 141 23.12 -25.69 0.62
CA GLU A 141 21.80 -26.27 0.37
C GLU A 141 20.69 -25.23 0.62
N ALA A 142 20.81 -24.46 1.71
CA ALA A 142 19.86 -23.41 2.03
C ALA A 142 19.88 -22.29 0.97
N SER A 143 21.07 -21.90 0.53
CA SER A 143 21.26 -20.93 -0.56
C SER A 143 20.69 -21.44 -1.89
N ALA A 144 20.95 -22.70 -2.24
CA ALA A 144 20.43 -23.30 -3.46
C ALA A 144 18.89 -23.38 -3.45
N GLU A 145 18.29 -23.77 -2.32
CA GLU A 145 16.83 -23.78 -2.17
C GLU A 145 16.25 -22.37 -2.29
N LEU A 146 16.82 -21.38 -1.60
CA LEU A 146 16.36 -20.00 -1.67
C LEU A 146 16.49 -19.41 -3.07
N SER A 147 17.60 -19.67 -3.74
CA SER A 147 17.85 -19.22 -5.12
C SER A 147 16.82 -19.82 -6.07
N ARG A 148 16.66 -21.15 -6.06
CA ARG A 148 15.66 -21.83 -6.91
C ARG A 148 14.25 -21.28 -6.68
N ARG A 149 13.87 -21.03 -5.42
CA ARG A 149 12.57 -20.48 -5.07
C ARG A 149 12.41 -19.03 -5.50
N PHE A 150 13.50 -18.26 -5.46
CA PHE A 150 13.52 -16.90 -5.97
C PHE A 150 13.32 -16.90 -7.48
N ASP A 151 14.04 -17.75 -8.21
CA ASP A 151 13.91 -17.91 -9.66
C ASP A 151 12.47 -18.29 -10.05
N GLU A 152 11.88 -19.31 -9.40
CA GLU A 152 10.49 -19.73 -9.61
C GLU A 152 9.47 -18.61 -9.32
N GLY A 153 9.76 -17.72 -8.38
CA GLY A 153 8.91 -16.57 -8.08
C GLY A 153 9.09 -15.44 -9.09
N ALA A 154 10.31 -15.24 -9.57
CA ALA A 154 10.66 -14.22 -10.55
C ALA A 154 10.04 -14.53 -11.91
N GLU A 155 10.03 -15.80 -12.31
CA GLU A 155 9.33 -16.27 -13.52
C GLU A 155 7.83 -16.00 -13.42
N ARG A 156 7.17 -16.36 -12.31
CA ARG A 156 5.73 -16.11 -12.10
C ARG A 156 5.38 -14.62 -12.06
N LEU A 157 6.28 -13.80 -11.51
CA LEU A 157 6.14 -12.36 -11.50
C LEU A 157 6.26 -11.80 -12.93
N ALA A 158 7.25 -12.25 -13.70
CA ALA A 158 7.44 -11.86 -15.10
C ALA A 158 6.21 -12.21 -15.94
N GLU A 159 5.68 -13.44 -15.83
CA GLU A 159 4.45 -13.86 -16.51
C GLU A 159 3.26 -12.96 -16.13
N THR A 160 3.16 -12.56 -14.86
CA THR A 160 2.06 -11.68 -14.41
C THR A 160 2.20 -10.28 -14.98
N LEU A 161 3.43 -9.74 -15.06
CA LEU A 161 3.70 -8.43 -15.66
C LEU A 161 3.47 -8.44 -17.17
N GLU A 162 3.87 -9.49 -17.88
CA GLU A 162 3.61 -9.69 -19.31
C GLU A 162 2.10 -9.76 -19.59
N GLN A 163 1.34 -10.50 -18.78
CA GLN A 163 -0.13 -10.52 -18.90
C GLN A 163 -0.77 -9.16 -18.66
N MET A 164 -0.19 -8.33 -17.79
CA MET A 164 -0.66 -6.95 -17.57
C MET A 164 -0.33 -6.06 -18.77
N GLU A 165 0.85 -6.23 -19.36
CA GLU A 165 1.26 -5.53 -20.58
C GLU A 165 0.35 -5.87 -21.77
N GLU A 166 0.11 -7.15 -22.04
CA GLU A 166 -0.80 -7.61 -23.10
C GLU A 166 -2.23 -7.07 -22.96
N ARG A 167 -2.68 -6.84 -21.73
CA ARG A 167 -4.00 -6.29 -21.42
C ARG A 167 -4.05 -4.77 -21.40
N GLY A 168 -2.92 -4.08 -21.58
CA GLY A 168 -2.81 -2.62 -21.41
C GLY A 168 -3.02 -2.17 -19.96
N GLU A 169 -2.87 -3.08 -19.00
CA GLU A 169 -3.05 -2.85 -17.56
C GLU A 169 -1.73 -2.53 -16.84
N LEU A 170 -0.61 -2.46 -17.57
CA LEU A 170 0.72 -2.30 -16.99
C LEU A 170 0.87 -0.97 -16.21
N GLY A 171 0.10 0.06 -16.56
CA GLY A 171 -0.01 1.30 -15.76
C GLY A 171 -0.50 1.06 -14.31
N LEU A 172 -1.30 0.02 -14.07
CA LEU A 172 -1.75 -0.36 -12.71
C LEU A 172 -0.61 -0.98 -11.88
N ALA A 173 0.46 -1.46 -12.53
CA ALA A 173 1.62 -2.08 -11.91
C ALA A 173 2.70 -1.07 -11.51
N VAL A 174 2.59 0.22 -11.84
CA VAL A 174 3.63 1.22 -11.51
C VAL A 174 4.10 1.17 -10.04
N PRO A 175 3.20 1.13 -9.03
CA PRO A 175 3.63 1.00 -7.63
C PRO A 175 4.35 -0.31 -7.32
N VAL A 176 3.97 -1.40 -8.02
CA VAL A 176 4.60 -2.72 -7.85
C VAL A 176 6.00 -2.71 -8.48
N LEU A 177 6.14 -2.17 -9.70
CA LEU A 177 7.42 -2.04 -10.41
C LEU A 177 8.41 -1.16 -9.65
N GLU A 178 7.93 -0.06 -9.06
CA GLU A 178 8.71 0.79 -8.16
C GLU A 178 9.25 0.03 -6.95
N ARG A 179 8.37 -0.73 -6.28
CA ARG A 179 8.77 -1.57 -5.15
C ARG A 179 9.79 -2.63 -5.54
N ILE A 180 9.64 -3.26 -6.71
CA ILE A 180 10.58 -4.26 -7.20
C ILE A 180 11.94 -3.63 -7.51
N SER A 181 11.96 -2.53 -8.28
CA SER A 181 13.21 -1.93 -8.76
C SER A 181 14.07 -1.43 -7.60
N VAL A 182 13.48 -0.76 -6.62
CA VAL A 182 14.22 -0.23 -5.47
C VAL A 182 14.37 -1.27 -4.36
N GLY A 183 13.28 -1.97 -4.02
CA GLY A 183 13.22 -2.87 -2.88
C GLY A 183 14.08 -4.13 -3.02
N MET A 184 14.20 -4.70 -4.23
CA MET A 184 15.06 -5.87 -4.45
C MET A 184 16.55 -5.51 -4.41
N ALA A 185 16.92 -4.39 -5.02
CA ALA A 185 18.29 -3.91 -5.01
C ALA A 185 18.77 -3.59 -3.58
N SER A 186 17.93 -2.89 -2.81
CA SER A 186 18.22 -2.54 -1.41
C SER A 186 18.42 -3.80 -0.54
N ARG A 187 17.51 -4.78 -0.62
CA ARG A 187 17.64 -6.04 0.14
C ARG A 187 18.85 -6.86 -0.29
N ALA A 188 19.15 -6.91 -1.59
CA ALA A 188 20.35 -7.58 -2.10
C ALA A 188 21.64 -6.91 -1.59
N ALA A 189 21.66 -5.58 -1.49
CA ALA A 189 22.79 -4.84 -0.93
C ALA A 189 22.99 -5.14 0.56
N VAL A 190 21.89 -5.21 1.34
CA VAL A 190 21.93 -5.62 2.76
C VAL A 190 22.51 -7.01 2.92
N LEU A 191 21.98 -7.99 2.19
CA LEU A 191 22.47 -9.37 2.24
C LEU A 191 23.98 -9.44 1.90
N GLY A 192 24.40 -8.75 0.84
CA GLY A 192 25.81 -8.69 0.45
C GLY A 192 26.70 -8.02 1.48
N ARG A 193 26.18 -7.05 2.26
CA ARG A 193 26.93 -6.42 3.35
C ARG A 193 27.02 -7.31 4.58
N ILE A 194 25.93 -7.96 4.99
CA ILE A 194 25.93 -8.92 6.11
C ILE A 194 26.97 -10.02 5.82
N ALA A 195 27.02 -10.52 4.59
CA ALA A 195 28.01 -11.51 4.15
C ALA A 195 29.47 -11.04 4.19
N ARG A 196 29.73 -9.72 4.16
CA ARG A 196 31.08 -9.12 4.21
C ARG A 196 31.52 -8.74 5.62
N GLU A 197 30.57 -8.45 6.50
CA GLU A 197 30.84 -8.13 7.91
C GLU A 197 31.19 -9.36 8.75
N GLU A 198 31.03 -10.58 8.20
CA GLU A 198 31.44 -11.86 8.79
C GLU A 198 32.76 -12.37 8.16
N PRO A 199 33.95 -11.95 8.62
CA PRO A 199 35.16 -12.74 8.45
C PRO A 199 35.30 -13.65 9.67
N GLU A 200 34.65 -14.82 9.68
CA GLU A 200 35.12 -15.88 10.57
C GLU A 200 36.53 -16.30 10.14
N GLN A 201 37.43 -16.33 11.12
CA GLN A 201 38.84 -16.68 10.96
C GLN A 201 39.00 -17.98 10.17
N GLY A 202 39.52 -17.88 8.94
CA GLY A 202 40.08 -19.02 8.21
C GLY A 202 39.14 -19.78 7.26
N GLN A 203 37.90 -19.33 7.01
CA GLN A 203 37.07 -19.82 5.90
C GLN A 203 36.69 -18.67 4.96
N GLU A 204 37.71 -18.04 4.37
CA GLU A 204 37.55 -17.23 3.16
C GLU A 204 37.01 -18.13 2.02
N SER A 205 35.69 -18.15 1.77
CA SER A 205 35.07 -18.25 0.43
C SER A 205 33.61 -18.77 0.42
N SER A 206 33.14 -19.46 1.46
CA SER A 206 31.86 -20.20 1.38
C SER A 206 30.62 -19.32 1.52
N SER A 207 30.57 -18.43 2.51
CA SER A 207 29.37 -17.65 2.85
C SER A 207 29.09 -16.54 1.81
N GLU A 208 30.13 -15.81 1.41
CA GLU A 208 30.02 -14.83 0.33
C GLU A 208 29.69 -15.52 -1.01
N GLY A 209 30.14 -16.76 -1.23
CA GLY A 209 29.75 -17.59 -2.37
C GLY A 209 28.25 -17.91 -2.37
N ASN A 210 27.73 -18.27 -1.20
CA ASN A 210 26.33 -18.69 -1.03
C ASN A 210 25.34 -17.53 -1.22
N SER A 211 25.68 -16.30 -0.86
CA SER A 211 24.79 -15.14 -1.07
C SER A 211 24.88 -14.52 -2.48
N LYS A 212 25.96 -14.78 -3.24
CA LYS A 212 26.18 -14.19 -4.58
C LYS A 212 25.09 -14.50 -5.59
N HIS A 213 24.58 -15.73 -5.61
CA HIS A 213 23.59 -16.14 -6.61
C HIS A 213 22.27 -15.40 -6.45
N ILE A 214 21.66 -15.47 -5.25
CA ILE A 214 20.38 -14.81 -4.98
C ILE A 214 20.47 -13.28 -5.05
N THR A 215 21.61 -12.68 -4.67
CA THR A 215 21.82 -11.23 -4.82
C THR A 215 21.98 -10.81 -6.28
N ALA A 216 22.60 -11.63 -7.13
CA ALA A 216 22.69 -11.38 -8.57
C ALA A 216 21.32 -11.45 -9.24
N GLU A 217 20.49 -12.42 -8.87
CA GLU A 217 19.15 -12.55 -9.44
C GLU A 217 18.22 -11.42 -8.99
N ALA A 218 18.26 -11.04 -7.71
CA ALA A 218 17.50 -9.88 -7.24
C ALA A 218 17.87 -8.58 -7.97
N LYS A 219 19.16 -8.39 -8.31
CA LYS A 219 19.61 -7.26 -9.14
C LYS A 219 19.08 -7.36 -10.57
N ARG A 220 19.00 -8.55 -11.16
CA ARG A 220 18.41 -8.74 -12.50
C ARG A 220 16.92 -8.36 -12.50
N VAL A 221 16.16 -8.88 -11.55
CA VAL A 221 14.72 -8.58 -11.39
C VAL A 221 14.50 -7.08 -11.15
N SER A 222 15.30 -6.46 -10.28
CA SER A 222 15.29 -5.00 -10.06
C SER A 222 15.51 -4.23 -11.36
N ASN A 223 16.52 -4.60 -12.15
CA ASN A 223 16.84 -3.93 -13.41
C ASN A 223 15.76 -4.11 -14.48
N VAL A 224 15.11 -5.28 -14.53
CA VAL A 224 13.97 -5.52 -15.42
C VAL A 224 12.81 -4.62 -15.03
N ALA A 225 12.44 -4.58 -13.75
CA ALA A 225 11.37 -3.71 -13.27
C ALA A 225 11.67 -2.22 -13.50
N LYS A 226 12.93 -1.80 -13.34
CA LYS A 226 13.37 -0.43 -13.65
C LYS A 226 13.12 -0.08 -15.12
N ARG A 227 13.52 -0.96 -16.05
CA ARG A 227 13.29 -0.74 -17.50
C ARG A 227 11.81 -0.69 -17.86
N LEU A 228 11.01 -1.61 -17.34
CA LEU A 228 9.55 -1.61 -17.57
C LEU A 228 8.90 -0.33 -17.05
N ARG A 229 9.36 0.16 -15.90
CA ARG A 229 8.90 1.43 -15.34
C ARG A 229 9.28 2.60 -16.26
N GLU A 230 10.53 2.70 -16.69
CA GLU A 230 11.00 3.78 -17.58
C GLU A 230 10.19 3.81 -18.90
N SER A 231 9.88 2.65 -19.50
CA SER A 231 9.04 2.59 -20.71
C SER A 231 7.58 2.99 -20.45
N LEU A 232 7.04 2.66 -19.27
CA LEU A 232 5.70 3.08 -18.88
C LEU A 232 5.63 4.57 -18.62
N GLU A 233 6.65 5.15 -18.01
CA GLU A 233 6.72 6.58 -17.74
C GLU A 233 6.67 7.37 -19.05
N GLU A 234 7.38 6.93 -20.10
CA GLU A 234 7.29 7.53 -21.43
C GLU A 234 5.87 7.48 -22.01
N THR A 235 5.17 6.35 -21.83
CA THR A 235 3.79 6.16 -22.33
C THR A 235 2.79 7.00 -21.53
N LEU A 236 2.93 7.04 -20.20
CA LEU A 236 2.06 7.82 -19.31
C LEU A 236 2.22 9.32 -19.52
N VAL A 237 3.45 9.80 -19.77
CA VAL A 237 3.68 11.19 -20.20
C VAL A 237 2.93 11.47 -21.51
N ALA A 238 2.99 10.55 -22.47
CA ALA A 238 2.30 10.71 -23.76
C ALA A 238 0.76 10.72 -23.62
N GLU A 239 0.19 9.93 -22.70
CA GLU A 239 -1.24 9.94 -22.40
C GLU A 239 -1.68 11.18 -21.61
N ALA A 240 -0.87 11.62 -20.64
CA ALA A 240 -1.12 12.84 -19.88
C ALA A 240 -1.20 14.06 -20.81
N ARG A 241 -0.33 14.15 -21.84
CA ARG A 241 -0.40 15.16 -22.90
C ARG A 241 -1.77 15.24 -23.60
N ALA A 242 -2.50 14.14 -23.68
CA ALA A 242 -3.77 14.08 -24.39
C ALA A 242 -4.97 14.55 -23.55
N THR A 243 -4.82 14.77 -22.23
CA THR A 243 -5.94 15.05 -21.33
C THR A 243 -5.80 16.40 -20.61
N ALA A 244 -6.84 17.26 -20.65
CA ALA A 244 -6.80 18.61 -20.05
C ALA A 244 -6.95 18.65 -18.51
N ALA A 245 -6.86 17.49 -17.82
CA ALA A 245 -7.03 17.36 -16.37
C ALA A 245 -5.70 17.42 -15.58
N VAL A 246 -4.58 17.68 -16.26
CA VAL A 246 -3.22 17.57 -15.73
C VAL A 246 -2.93 18.44 -14.50
N PRO A 247 -3.39 19.70 -14.38
CA PRO A 247 -2.93 20.57 -13.29
C PRO A 247 -3.37 20.12 -11.89
N VAL A 248 -4.59 19.58 -11.75
CA VAL A 248 -5.12 19.13 -10.45
C VAL A 248 -4.47 17.82 -10.03
N ALA A 249 -4.29 16.88 -10.96
CA ALA A 249 -3.62 15.61 -10.71
C ALA A 249 -2.13 15.82 -10.37
N ALA A 250 -1.45 16.68 -11.12
CA ALA A 250 -0.04 17.03 -10.89
C ALA A 250 0.17 17.66 -9.51
N LYS A 251 -0.70 18.59 -9.10
CA LYS A 251 -0.64 19.19 -7.76
C LYS A 251 -0.78 18.15 -6.65
N SER A 252 -1.76 17.26 -6.76
CA SER A 252 -1.98 16.19 -5.79
C SER A 252 -0.76 15.26 -5.68
N GLN A 253 -0.11 14.94 -6.81
CA GLN A 253 1.09 14.12 -6.80
C GLN A 253 2.30 14.83 -6.18
N ILE A 254 2.50 16.13 -6.46
CA ILE A 254 3.53 16.94 -5.80
C ILE A 254 3.31 16.93 -4.28
N ASP A 255 2.09 17.21 -3.82
CA ASP A 255 1.75 17.24 -2.39
C ASP A 255 2.00 15.87 -1.72
N SER A 256 1.69 14.77 -2.41
CA SER A 256 1.94 13.39 -1.96
C SER A 256 3.44 13.10 -1.81
N VAL A 257 4.25 13.51 -2.78
CA VAL A 257 5.72 13.35 -2.72
C VAL A 257 6.32 14.19 -1.60
N GLU A 258 5.90 15.45 -1.43
CA GLU A 258 6.34 16.30 -0.31
C GLU A 258 6.03 15.67 1.05
N ALA A 259 4.82 15.12 1.21
CA ALA A 259 4.42 14.42 2.43
C ALA A 259 5.29 13.18 2.66
N ARG A 260 5.64 12.44 1.61
CA ARG A 260 6.51 11.26 1.70
C ARG A 260 7.94 11.64 2.06
N ILE A 261 8.53 12.68 1.47
CA ILE A 261 9.86 13.19 1.83
C ILE A 261 9.92 13.50 3.34
N LYS A 262 8.90 14.21 3.85
CA LYS A 262 8.78 14.51 5.30
C LYS A 262 8.69 13.24 6.14
N HIS A 263 7.91 12.26 5.69
CA HIS A 263 7.79 10.97 6.35
C HIS A 263 9.13 10.22 6.42
N VAL A 264 9.85 10.13 5.30
CA VAL A 264 11.14 9.43 5.22
C VAL A 264 12.20 10.10 6.11
N ARG A 265 12.22 11.44 6.18
CA ARG A 265 13.07 12.14 7.16
C ARG A 265 12.73 11.80 8.61
N SER A 266 11.44 11.79 8.96
CA SER A 266 11.01 11.39 10.31
C SER A 266 11.39 9.94 10.61
N LEU A 267 11.28 9.04 9.62
CA LEU A 267 11.70 7.66 9.76
C LEU A 267 13.20 7.55 10.04
N ARG A 268 14.03 8.31 9.32
CA ARG A 268 15.48 8.37 9.59
C ARG A 268 15.76 8.84 11.01
N GLU A 269 15.14 9.94 11.43
CA GLU A 269 15.35 10.51 12.77
C GLU A 269 15.00 9.52 13.88
N LYS A 270 13.83 8.86 13.77
CA LYS A 270 13.36 7.83 14.71
C LYS A 270 14.30 6.62 14.78
N ASN A 271 15.07 6.37 13.74
CA ASN A 271 15.99 5.24 13.63
C ASN A 271 17.46 5.66 13.65
N SER A 272 17.78 6.90 14.03
CA SER A 272 19.15 7.45 14.00
C SER A 272 20.17 6.58 14.74
N ALA A 273 19.78 5.95 15.85
CA ALA A 273 20.65 5.03 16.61
C ALA A 273 20.96 3.69 15.89
N ARG A 274 20.22 3.36 14.83
CA ARG A 274 20.34 2.10 14.07
C ARG A 274 20.83 2.31 12.64
N ILE A 275 21.02 3.56 12.23
CA ILE A 275 21.47 3.92 10.89
C ILE A 275 22.91 4.40 11.01
N LYS A 276 23.82 3.83 10.23
CA LYS A 276 25.22 4.27 10.20
C LYS A 276 25.34 5.69 9.63
N ASP A 277 26.32 6.46 10.11
CA ASP A 277 26.48 7.88 9.75
C ASP A 277 26.74 8.13 8.26
N ASP A 278 27.39 7.19 7.57
CA ASP A 278 27.57 7.22 6.11
C ASP A 278 26.25 7.03 5.38
N VAL A 279 25.46 6.03 5.77
CA VAL A 279 24.12 5.79 5.20
C VAL A 279 23.17 6.95 5.51
N ALA A 280 23.23 7.52 6.71
CA ALA A 280 22.42 8.67 7.08
C ALA A 280 22.70 9.91 6.21
N ARG A 281 23.96 10.12 5.84
CA ARG A 281 24.38 11.21 4.93
C ARG A 281 23.90 10.96 3.51
N GLU A 282 24.10 9.75 2.97
CA GLU A 282 23.64 9.38 1.63
C GLU A 282 22.12 9.55 1.49
N VAL A 283 21.36 9.09 2.48
CA VAL A 283 19.90 9.25 2.54
C VAL A 283 19.50 10.74 2.53
N GLU A 284 20.16 11.61 3.29
CA GLU A 284 19.85 13.05 3.25
C GLU A 284 20.21 13.69 1.89
N GLU A 285 21.33 13.29 1.28
CA GLU A 285 21.70 13.77 -0.06
C GLU A 285 20.66 13.37 -1.11
N THR A 286 20.14 12.15 -1.06
CA THR A 286 19.06 11.68 -1.94
C THR A 286 17.74 12.40 -1.66
N LEU A 287 17.37 12.61 -0.39
CA LEU A 287 16.16 13.39 -0.06
C LEU A 287 16.26 14.85 -0.50
N ARG A 288 17.45 15.45 -0.46
CA ARG A 288 17.67 16.82 -0.95
C ARG A 288 17.45 16.91 -2.47
N ARG A 289 17.95 15.94 -3.23
CA ARG A 289 17.69 15.87 -4.69
C ARG A 289 16.20 15.71 -4.98
N ALA A 290 15.50 14.88 -4.20
CA ALA A 290 14.07 14.67 -4.35
C ALA A 290 13.28 15.96 -4.09
N GLU A 291 13.68 16.75 -3.09
CA GLU A 291 13.11 18.07 -2.82
C GLU A 291 13.37 19.08 -3.94
N GLU A 292 14.59 19.10 -4.49
CA GLU A 292 14.93 19.97 -5.62
C GLU A 292 14.05 19.66 -6.83
N GLN A 293 13.83 18.38 -7.14
CA GLN A 293 12.93 17.94 -8.22
C GLN A 293 11.47 18.29 -7.92
N THR A 294 11.01 18.12 -6.67
CA THR A 294 9.66 18.52 -6.26
C THR A 294 9.43 20.02 -6.42
N ARG A 295 10.46 20.82 -6.10
CA ARG A 295 10.43 22.28 -6.26
C ARG A 295 10.36 22.67 -7.73
N ASP A 296 11.19 22.06 -8.58
CA ASP A 296 11.17 22.28 -10.04
C ASP A 296 9.80 21.88 -10.64
N ALA A 297 9.22 20.76 -10.18
CA ALA A 297 7.87 20.34 -10.58
C ALA A 297 6.81 21.41 -10.25
N ARG A 298 6.90 22.02 -9.07
CA ARG A 298 5.97 23.06 -8.62
C ARG A 298 6.11 24.35 -9.43
N GLU A 299 7.35 24.78 -9.68
CA GLU A 299 7.66 25.95 -10.53
C GLU A 299 7.12 25.74 -11.97
N ARG A 300 7.28 24.55 -12.54
CA ARG A 300 6.77 24.20 -13.88
C ARG A 300 5.25 24.10 -13.94
N LEU A 301 4.61 23.63 -12.87
CA LEU A 301 3.15 23.59 -12.78
C LEU A 301 2.57 25.01 -12.81
N GLU A 302 3.20 25.96 -12.11
CA GLU A 302 2.82 27.37 -12.13
C GLU A 302 3.08 28.03 -13.50
N ALA A 303 4.13 27.61 -14.20
CA ALA A 303 4.42 28.04 -15.57
C ALA A 303 3.50 27.42 -16.64
N GLY A 304 2.64 26.46 -16.27
CA GLY A 304 1.76 25.74 -17.21
C GLY A 304 2.47 24.68 -18.05
N ASP A 305 3.73 24.34 -17.74
CA ASP A 305 4.52 23.28 -18.40
C ASP A 305 4.19 21.91 -17.80
N ALA A 306 2.95 21.47 -18.04
CA ALA A 306 2.39 20.22 -17.54
C ALA A 306 3.25 18.98 -17.83
N ASP A 307 3.92 18.94 -18.99
CA ASP A 307 4.74 17.81 -19.44
C ASP A 307 5.93 17.59 -18.52
N ALA A 308 6.64 18.66 -18.20
CA ALA A 308 7.83 18.54 -17.38
C ALA A 308 7.52 18.38 -15.88
N VAL A 309 6.30 18.72 -15.43
CA VAL A 309 5.87 18.43 -14.06
C VAL A 309 5.88 16.92 -13.80
N PHE A 310 5.29 16.12 -14.69
CA PHE A 310 5.15 14.70 -14.46
C PHE A 310 6.50 13.98 -14.39
N SER A 311 7.44 14.30 -15.29
CA SER A 311 8.80 13.76 -15.23
C SER A 311 9.50 14.09 -13.92
N ARG A 312 9.39 15.34 -13.43
CA ARG A 312 10.00 15.73 -12.15
C ARG A 312 9.37 15.07 -10.93
N VAL A 313 8.05 14.89 -10.94
CA VAL A 313 7.34 14.16 -9.89
C VAL A 313 7.80 12.70 -9.85
N LEU A 314 7.97 12.06 -11.00
CA LEU A 314 8.43 10.67 -11.07
C LEU A 314 9.86 10.50 -10.58
N GLU A 315 10.78 11.39 -11.00
CA GLU A 315 12.16 11.42 -10.52
C GLU A 315 12.18 11.55 -8.99
N SER A 316 11.45 12.53 -8.45
CA SER A 316 11.42 12.81 -7.02
C SER A 316 10.85 11.67 -6.20
N ARG A 317 9.78 11.05 -6.72
CA ARG A 317 9.19 9.86 -6.11
C ARG A 317 10.18 8.70 -6.07
N GLY A 318 10.93 8.49 -7.16
CA GLY A 318 11.96 7.45 -7.24
C GLY A 318 13.07 7.65 -6.20
N GLU A 319 13.60 8.87 -6.09
CA GLU A 319 14.64 9.20 -5.09
C GLU A 319 14.10 9.10 -3.65
N THR A 320 12.85 9.50 -3.43
CA THR A 320 12.20 9.37 -2.11
C THR A 320 12.05 7.91 -1.70
N GLU A 321 11.66 7.04 -2.65
CA GLU A 321 11.54 5.60 -2.41
C GLU A 321 12.91 4.96 -2.20
N GLU A 322 13.94 5.37 -2.95
CA GLU A 322 15.32 4.94 -2.74
C GLU A 322 15.78 5.23 -1.30
N ALA A 323 15.62 6.48 -0.85
CA ALA A 323 15.95 6.88 0.51
C ALA A 323 15.17 6.07 1.57
N HIS A 324 13.87 5.82 1.33
CA HIS A 324 13.04 5.01 2.21
C HIS A 324 13.58 3.57 2.33
N GLN A 325 13.84 2.93 1.19
CA GLN A 325 14.32 1.55 1.14
C GLN A 325 15.73 1.41 1.73
N GLN A 326 16.60 2.41 1.59
CA GLN A 326 17.92 2.43 2.24
C GLN A 326 17.80 2.46 3.77
N ILE A 327 16.92 3.30 4.32
CA ILE A 327 16.66 3.34 5.78
C ILE A 327 16.12 1.99 6.27
N GLU A 328 15.12 1.43 5.60
CA GLU A 328 14.55 0.14 6.01
C GLU A 328 15.60 -0.97 5.99
N ALA A 329 16.41 -1.00 4.94
CA ALA A 329 17.54 -1.91 4.79
C ALA A 329 18.51 -1.83 5.97
N GLU A 330 18.92 -0.62 6.33
CA GLU A 330 19.87 -0.39 7.41
C GLU A 330 19.33 -0.84 8.76
N VAL A 331 18.10 -0.41 9.07
CA VAL A 331 17.44 -0.74 10.33
C VAL A 331 17.24 -2.26 10.45
N ARG A 332 16.91 -2.94 9.35
CA ARG A 332 16.80 -4.41 9.31
C ARG A 332 18.15 -5.08 9.52
N ALA A 333 19.18 -4.64 8.81
CA ALA A 333 20.52 -5.20 8.93
C ALA A 333 21.01 -5.12 10.39
N GLN A 334 20.91 -3.93 10.99
CA GLN A 334 21.30 -3.72 12.37
C GLN A 334 20.46 -4.57 13.34
N ALA A 335 19.15 -4.67 13.12
CA ALA A 335 18.29 -5.50 13.96
C ALA A 335 18.64 -7.00 13.88
N LEU A 336 19.02 -7.51 12.70
CA LEU A 336 19.50 -8.89 12.54
C LEU A 336 20.83 -9.10 13.27
N LEU A 337 21.77 -8.17 13.09
CA LEU A 337 23.08 -8.23 13.75
C LEU A 337 22.96 -8.16 15.27
N ASP A 338 22.10 -7.28 15.80
CA ASP A 338 21.81 -7.18 17.24
C ASP A 338 21.18 -8.48 17.77
N LYS A 339 20.22 -9.04 17.03
CA LYS A 339 19.51 -10.27 17.41
C LYS A 339 20.45 -11.47 17.54
N TYR A 340 21.45 -11.56 16.67
CA TYR A 340 22.39 -12.69 16.64
C TYR A 340 23.76 -12.37 17.29
N ALA A 341 23.94 -11.18 17.85
CA ALA A 341 25.17 -10.76 18.52
C ALA A 341 25.58 -11.68 19.69
N ASN A 342 24.63 -12.20 20.48
CA ASN A 342 24.95 -13.06 21.64
C ASN A 342 25.38 -14.48 21.28
N ARG A 343 25.03 -14.97 20.08
CA ARG A 343 25.46 -16.31 19.64
C ARG A 343 26.93 -16.31 19.16
N ARG A 344 27.51 -15.11 18.97
CA ARG A 344 28.96 -14.88 18.71
C ARG A 344 29.85 -15.14 19.92
N GLY A 345 29.27 -15.32 21.11
CA GLY A 345 29.98 -15.45 22.39
C GLY A 345 29.83 -16.80 23.06
N GLY A 346 29.98 -17.92 22.35
CA GLY A 346 30.39 -19.21 22.92
C GLY A 346 29.76 -19.71 24.24
N ASP A 347 28.47 -19.47 24.50
CA ASP A 347 27.75 -20.16 25.58
C ASP A 347 26.49 -20.79 25.01
N GLY A 348 26.50 -22.13 24.97
CA GLY A 348 25.46 -22.98 24.41
C GLY A 348 24.21 -23.00 25.27
N ARG A 349 23.48 -21.89 25.31
CA ARG A 349 22.13 -21.83 25.89
C ARG A 349 21.09 -21.59 24.80
N GLU A 350 20.45 -22.69 24.41
CA GLU A 350 19.28 -22.73 23.53
C GLU A 350 18.04 -22.13 24.24
N ASP A 351 17.92 -20.80 24.29
CA ASP A 351 16.84 -20.22 25.07
C ASP A 351 16.09 -19.10 24.32
N ASN A 352 14.82 -19.40 24.00
CA ASN A 352 13.70 -18.48 23.76
C ASN A 352 13.67 -17.60 22.51
N ALA A 353 13.92 -18.20 21.34
CA ALA A 353 13.57 -17.58 20.04
C ALA A 353 12.06 -17.29 19.87
N GLY A 354 11.17 -17.84 20.70
CA GLY A 354 9.72 -17.72 20.55
C GLY A 354 9.12 -16.38 20.99
N VAL A 355 9.71 -15.69 21.97
CA VAL A 355 9.05 -14.54 22.64
C VAL A 355 9.34 -13.20 21.94
N LEU A 356 10.54 -13.02 21.37
CA LEU A 356 10.89 -11.82 20.58
C LEU A 356 10.46 -11.86 19.10
N ARG A 357 10.08 -13.05 18.58
CA ARG A 357 9.57 -13.21 17.20
C ARG A 357 8.29 -12.43 16.94
N VAL A 358 7.47 -12.21 17.97
CA VAL A 358 6.21 -11.46 17.87
C VAL A 358 6.46 -9.97 17.70
N GLU A 359 7.43 -9.41 18.44
CA GLU A 359 7.69 -7.96 18.48
C GLU A 359 8.18 -7.39 17.14
N LEU A 360 9.08 -8.09 16.44
CA LEU A 360 9.59 -7.66 15.14
C LEU A 360 8.52 -7.73 14.04
N ASN A 361 7.69 -8.78 14.02
CA ASN A 361 6.60 -8.90 13.04
C ASN A 361 5.52 -7.83 13.28
N THR A 362 5.27 -7.43 14.54
CA THR A 362 4.42 -6.27 14.85
C THR A 362 5.06 -4.92 14.52
N LYS A 363 6.37 -4.72 14.77
CA LYS A 363 7.04 -3.45 14.46
C LYS A 363 7.28 -3.24 12.96
N PHE A 364 7.57 -4.28 12.20
CA PHE A 364 7.71 -4.19 10.73
C PHE A 364 6.36 -4.15 10.01
N LYS A 365 5.27 -4.72 10.56
CA LYS A 365 3.91 -4.47 10.04
C LYS A 365 3.45 -3.02 10.22
N ASN A 366 4.02 -2.29 11.18
CA ASN A 366 3.69 -0.89 11.41
C ASN A 366 4.41 0.05 10.42
N LEU A 367 5.36 -0.46 9.63
CA LEU A 367 5.76 0.15 8.37
C LEU A 367 4.70 -0.25 7.35
N ARG A 368 3.64 0.56 7.27
CA ARG A 368 2.53 0.31 6.35
C ARG A 368 3.07 0.25 4.92
N PRO A 369 2.76 -0.77 4.11
CA PRO A 369 2.99 -0.72 2.68
C PRO A 369 2.28 0.51 2.10
N LEU A 370 2.94 1.16 1.14
CA LEU A 370 2.50 2.39 0.44
C LEU A 370 1.05 2.31 -0.09
N GLU A 371 0.49 1.12 -0.27
CA GLU A 371 -0.89 0.89 -0.74
C GLU A 371 -1.98 1.30 0.27
N ALA A 372 -1.65 1.52 1.55
CA ALA A 372 -2.64 1.82 2.59
C ALA A 372 -2.95 3.31 2.78
N GLU A 373 -2.12 4.23 2.26
CA GLU A 373 -2.31 5.69 2.41
C GLU A 373 -2.99 6.36 1.20
N GLU A 374 -3.11 5.68 0.06
CA GLU A 374 -3.86 6.18 -1.11
C GLU A 374 -5.38 6.29 -0.87
N ARG A 375 -5.89 5.82 0.28
CA ARG A 375 -7.33 5.87 0.61
C ARG A 375 -7.75 7.07 1.46
N GLU A 376 -6.84 7.97 1.83
CA GLU A 376 -7.16 9.13 2.69
C GLU A 376 -7.09 10.49 1.98
N SER A 377 -6.78 10.52 0.67
CA SER A 377 -6.64 11.76 -0.11
C SER A 377 -7.76 12.04 -1.13
N ASP A 378 -8.80 11.21 -1.21
CA ASP A 378 -9.92 11.36 -2.17
C ASP A 378 -10.97 12.44 -1.80
N ASP A 379 -10.77 13.22 -0.73
CA ASP A 379 -11.73 14.24 -0.29
C ASP A 379 -11.28 15.67 -0.66
N ILE A 380 -10.80 15.88 -1.90
CA ILE A 380 -10.74 17.21 -2.51
C ILE A 380 -12.03 17.41 -3.32
N ARG A 381 -13.07 17.90 -2.64
CA ARG A 381 -14.27 18.42 -3.30
C ARG A 381 -13.89 19.59 -4.21
N VAL A 382 -13.95 19.35 -5.51
CA VAL A 382 -14.11 20.38 -6.54
C VAL A 382 -15.35 21.19 -6.18
N ARG A 383 -15.15 22.42 -5.67
CA ARG A 383 -16.22 23.41 -5.59
C ARG A 383 -16.49 23.89 -7.02
N THR A 384 -17.52 23.35 -7.65
CA THR A 384 -18.12 23.98 -8.82
C THR A 384 -18.83 25.26 -8.35
N ASN A 385 -18.39 26.40 -8.88
CA ASN A 385 -19.10 27.67 -8.78
C ASN A 385 -20.40 27.54 -9.59
N ASP A 386 -21.52 27.33 -8.92
CA ASP A 386 -22.85 27.65 -9.42
C ASP A 386 -23.67 28.03 -8.19
N ASP A 387 -23.77 29.34 -7.96
CA ASP A 387 -24.88 30.03 -7.26
C ASP A 387 -24.50 31.51 -7.10
N ALA A 388 -24.77 32.29 -8.14
CA ALA A 388 -24.83 33.74 -8.07
C ALA A 388 -26.14 34.23 -8.71
N HIS A 389 -27.23 34.14 -7.94
CA HIS A 389 -28.43 34.93 -8.22
C HIS A 389 -29.03 35.50 -6.93
N ASN A 390 -29.13 36.83 -6.96
CA ASN A 390 -29.93 37.77 -6.17
C ASN A 390 -29.63 37.97 -4.68
N ALA A 391 -29.02 39.11 -4.38
CA ALA A 391 -29.64 40.18 -3.58
C ALA A 391 -28.91 41.53 -3.81
N ASP A 392 -29.53 42.37 -4.63
CA ASP A 392 -29.81 43.81 -4.48
C ASP A 392 -28.82 44.73 -3.74
N GLY A 393 -28.53 45.88 -4.38
CA GLY A 393 -28.69 47.18 -3.72
C GLY A 393 -27.54 48.18 -3.81
N GLU A 394 -27.61 49.03 -4.84
CA GLU A 394 -27.26 50.47 -4.83
C GLU A 394 -25.79 50.92 -4.78
N GLU A 395 -25.24 51.24 -5.96
CA GLU A 395 -24.34 52.39 -6.13
C GLU A 395 -24.87 53.27 -7.28
N ASN A 396 -25.23 54.52 -6.96
CA ASN A 396 -25.57 55.58 -7.92
C ASN A 396 -24.32 56.42 -8.18
N GLU A 397 -23.98 56.61 -9.46
CA GLU A 397 -23.10 57.69 -9.92
C GLU A 397 -23.91 58.76 -10.68
N GLU A 398 -23.64 60.00 -10.26
CA GLU A 398 -23.60 61.26 -10.99
C GLU A 398 -24.78 61.70 -11.87
N ASP A 399 -25.39 62.84 -11.49
CA ASP A 399 -25.57 63.93 -12.45
C ASP A 399 -25.45 65.29 -11.76
N ASP A 400 -24.59 66.13 -12.32
CA ASP A 400 -24.32 67.52 -11.95
C ASP A 400 -25.35 68.42 -12.63
N THR A 401 -25.96 69.35 -11.91
CA THR A 401 -25.92 70.79 -12.24
C THR A 401 -26.73 71.65 -11.27
N PRO A 402 -26.35 72.94 -11.10
CA PRO A 402 -26.77 73.75 -9.96
C PRO A 402 -27.81 74.82 -10.36
N GLU A 403 -28.74 75.15 -9.47
CA GLU A 403 -29.26 76.52 -9.37
C GLU A 403 -30.07 76.76 -8.08
N ASP A 404 -29.59 77.76 -7.35
CA ASP A 404 -30.30 78.84 -6.66
C ASP A 404 -31.38 78.56 -5.58
N ASN A 405 -30.98 78.93 -4.37
CA ASN A 405 -31.60 79.93 -3.49
C ASN A 405 -32.97 79.70 -2.82
N ASN A 406 -32.92 80.15 -1.55
CA ASN A 406 -33.98 80.78 -0.77
C ASN A 406 -34.92 79.94 0.12
N LEU A 407 -34.58 80.05 1.41
CA LEU A 407 -35.41 80.64 2.47
C LEU A 407 -36.59 79.83 3.05
N ARG A 408 -36.41 79.58 4.35
CA ARG A 408 -37.31 79.93 5.47
C ARG A 408 -38.59 79.13 5.71
N ARG A 409 -38.59 78.59 6.94
CA ARG A 409 -39.58 78.75 8.02
C ARG A 409 -40.97 78.10 7.87
N ARG A 410 -41.26 77.31 8.90
CA ARG A 410 -42.49 77.29 9.73
C ARG A 410 -43.84 77.15 9.00
N GLY A 411 -44.44 75.98 9.18
CA GLY A 411 -45.52 75.79 10.16
C GLY A 411 -46.92 76.34 9.86
N ARG A 412 -47.88 75.44 10.07
CA ARG A 412 -49.33 75.59 10.34
C ARG A 412 -50.30 75.79 9.16
N GLN A 413 -51.28 74.89 9.23
CA GLN A 413 -52.67 74.91 8.75
C GLN A 413 -52.91 74.72 7.26
#